data_AF-M1W7W6-F1
#
_entry.id   AF-M1W7W6-F1
#
_cell.length_a   1.000
_cell.length_b   1.000
_cell.length_c   1.000
_cell.angle_alpha   90.00
_cell.angle_beta   90.00
_cell.angle_gamma   90.00
#
_symmetry.space_group_name_H-M   'P 1'
#
loop_
_entity.id
_entity.type
_entity.pdbx_description
1 polymer ?
#
loop_
_entity_poly.entity_id
_entity_poly.type
_entity_poly.pdbx_seq_one_letter_code
_entity_poly.pdbx_strand_id
1 'polypeptide(L)'
;MDSEDTPHQVAAGTEGNFIHPIPLPARPDFPSPVLSSPITYDRRMADFQITRHTQSQSRPEFRIVIGDPVKVALSNAAADSMKSVAIGGERIRVPFICAASHYGPDSRNRDVRPTYEEDFYHRSNLFDTLIQPRRGMNALAMGYYLISDTDAVFCDSVAVYYGPREDNYEKLDPTPNLPVVLVSPVVRPKVKENGNAFSDVDSKVGMRENICGALRICLHHKYDRVVIGDFGLGDGFRNPPQAVAEIWRDLLLFHPDLYGQFKYVVFAFVDPMQSTTQRFRDDLKKHKERARARREAKEGTSSASARLSVAHSSQPALTDMAIFESVFRRNEIERVIQLTRWP
;
A
#
# COMPACT_ATOMS: atom_id res chain seq x y z
N MET A 1 -38.29 40.15 5.42
CA MET A 1 -38.26 39.10 6.44
C MET A 1 -37.10 38.23 6.03
N ASP A 2 -35.91 38.65 6.42
CA ASP A 2 -34.66 38.02 6.00
C ASP A 2 -34.15 37.22 7.20
N SER A 3 -34.20 35.90 7.09
CA SER A 3 -33.66 34.98 8.09
C SER A 3 -32.22 34.65 7.70
N GLU A 4 -31.29 35.08 8.55
CA GLU A 4 -29.88 34.73 8.52
C GLU A 4 -29.68 33.25 8.85
N ASP A 5 -29.16 32.47 7.90
CA ASP A 5 -28.70 31.11 8.13
C ASP A 5 -27.31 31.11 8.78
N THR A 6 -27.18 30.31 9.84
CA THR A 6 -25.98 30.23 10.68
C THR A 6 -24.89 29.32 10.07
N PRO A 7 -23.60 29.53 10.41
CA PRO A 7 -22.43 28.94 9.70
C PRO A 7 -22.26 27.41 9.79
N HIS A 8 -23.16 26.71 10.49
CA HIS A 8 -23.04 25.27 10.75
C HIS A 8 -23.71 24.37 9.69
N GLN A 9 -24.42 24.93 8.71
CA GLN A 9 -25.08 24.15 7.64
C GLN A 9 -24.30 24.08 6.31
N VAL A 10 -23.16 24.76 6.19
CA VAL A 10 -22.34 24.74 4.95
C VAL A 10 -21.31 23.60 4.93
N ALA A 11 -21.19 22.81 6.00
CA ALA A 11 -20.15 21.79 6.15
C ALA A 11 -20.57 20.35 5.74
N ALA A 12 -21.72 20.18 5.08
CA ALA A 12 -22.22 18.85 4.67
C ALA A 12 -22.43 18.71 3.14
N GLY A 13 -22.00 19.67 2.33
CA GLY A 13 -22.33 19.73 0.90
C GLY A 13 -21.15 19.90 -0.06
N THR A 14 -19.92 19.58 0.35
CA THR A 14 -18.78 19.50 -0.60
C THR A 14 -18.65 18.08 -1.09
N GLU A 15 -19.62 17.68 -1.93
CA GLU A 15 -19.34 16.69 -2.97
C GLU A 15 -18.11 17.19 -3.72
N GLY A 16 -17.04 16.41 -3.69
CA GLY A 16 -15.79 16.76 -4.34
C GLY A 16 -16.06 17.08 -5.79
N ASN A 17 -15.77 18.30 -6.22
CA ASN A 17 -15.60 18.61 -7.63
C ASN A 17 -14.38 17.79 -8.10
N PHE A 18 -14.63 16.56 -8.51
CA PHE A 18 -13.67 15.69 -9.16
C PHE A 18 -13.32 16.33 -10.50
N ILE A 19 -12.15 16.94 -10.57
CA ILE A 19 -11.55 17.29 -11.86
C ILE A 19 -11.31 15.95 -12.56
N HIS A 20 -12.04 15.70 -13.65
CA HIS A 20 -11.78 14.56 -14.52
C HIS A 20 -10.29 14.51 -14.85
N PRO A 21 -9.63 13.33 -14.79
CA PRO A 21 -8.25 13.22 -15.22
C PRO A 21 -8.17 13.71 -16.67
N ILE A 22 -7.43 14.80 -16.90
CA ILE A 22 -7.09 15.21 -18.25
C ILE A 22 -6.32 14.03 -18.86
N PRO A 23 -6.78 13.44 -19.98
CA PRO A 23 -6.04 12.37 -20.62
C PRO A 23 -4.64 12.89 -20.92
N LEU A 24 -3.61 12.21 -20.40
CA LEU A 24 -2.24 12.48 -20.81
C LEU A 24 -2.19 12.38 -22.34
N PRO A 25 -1.57 13.35 -23.05
CA PRO A 25 -1.38 13.21 -24.48
C PRO A 25 -0.66 11.89 -24.74
N ALA A 26 -1.23 11.07 -25.62
CA ALA A 26 -0.66 9.79 -26.03
C ALA A 26 0.82 9.99 -26.36
N ARG A 27 1.71 9.21 -25.70
CA ARG A 27 3.15 9.25 -25.99
C ARG A 27 3.35 8.72 -27.41
N PRO A 28 3.71 9.56 -28.40
CA PRO A 28 3.68 9.18 -29.82
C PRO A 28 4.72 8.12 -30.20
N ASP A 29 5.73 7.91 -29.36
CA ASP A 29 6.92 7.12 -29.70
C ASP A 29 6.82 5.62 -29.35
N PHE A 30 5.71 5.16 -28.75
CA PHE A 30 5.58 3.76 -28.36
C PHE A 30 4.22 3.17 -28.75
N PRO A 31 4.13 2.39 -29.84
CA PRO A 31 3.06 1.44 -29.99
C PRO A 31 3.33 0.29 -29.00
N SER A 32 3.05 0.50 -27.73
CA SER A 32 3.16 -0.58 -26.75
C SER A 32 1.93 -1.46 -26.88
N PRO A 33 2.04 -2.72 -27.39
CA PRO A 33 0.93 -3.63 -27.27
C PRO A 33 0.67 -3.81 -25.78
N VAL A 34 -0.57 -3.59 -25.38
CA VAL A 34 -1.02 -3.96 -24.05
C VAL A 34 -0.75 -5.46 -23.89
N LEU A 35 0.16 -5.81 -22.99
CA LEU A 35 0.58 -7.20 -22.79
C LEU A 35 -0.35 -7.97 -21.85
N SER A 36 -1.27 -7.29 -21.16
CA SER A 36 -2.12 -7.88 -20.12
C SER A 36 -3.58 -7.46 -20.30
N SER A 37 -4.51 -8.41 -20.16
CA SER A 37 -5.93 -8.11 -19.96
C SER A 37 -6.22 -8.09 -18.46
N PRO A 38 -6.54 -6.93 -17.86
CA PRO A 38 -6.80 -6.85 -16.42
C PRO A 38 -7.97 -7.73 -16.00
N ILE A 39 -7.84 -8.38 -14.84
CA ILE A 39 -8.89 -9.15 -14.18
C ILE A 39 -9.31 -8.41 -12.92
N THR A 40 -10.59 -8.06 -12.84
CA THR A 40 -11.18 -7.44 -11.65
C THR A 40 -11.69 -8.49 -10.68
N TYR A 41 -11.42 -8.27 -9.40
CA TYR A 41 -12.00 -9.00 -8.30
C TYR A 41 -12.90 -8.03 -7.52
N ASP A 42 -14.21 -8.18 -7.73
CA ASP A 42 -15.28 -7.50 -6.98
C ASP A 42 -15.51 -8.21 -5.62
N ARG A 43 -16.12 -7.49 -4.68
CA ARG A 43 -16.85 -7.97 -3.51
C ARG A 43 -16.04 -8.89 -2.59
N ARG A 44 -15.53 -8.30 -1.50
CA ARG A 44 -14.89 -8.98 -0.36
C ARG A 44 -13.70 -9.87 -0.71
N MET A 45 -13.21 -9.92 -1.95
CA MET A 45 -12.05 -10.72 -2.40
C MET A 45 -12.01 -12.16 -1.86
N ALA A 46 -13.17 -12.70 -1.46
CA ALA A 46 -13.34 -13.92 -0.68
C ALA A 46 -14.14 -14.97 -1.46
N ASP A 47 -14.85 -14.56 -2.51
CA ASP A 47 -15.83 -15.39 -3.20
C ASP A 47 -15.21 -16.31 -4.26
N PHE A 48 -13.91 -16.16 -4.56
CA PHE A 48 -13.20 -17.14 -5.39
C PHE A 48 -12.51 -18.20 -4.52
N GLN A 49 -12.72 -19.45 -4.91
CA GLN A 49 -12.15 -20.61 -4.22
C GLN A 49 -10.64 -20.64 -4.41
N ILE A 50 -9.91 -20.75 -3.30
CA ILE A 50 -8.46 -20.96 -3.32
C ILE A 50 -8.21 -22.44 -3.20
N THR A 51 -7.61 -23.00 -4.24
CA THR A 51 -7.04 -24.34 -4.16
C THR A 51 -5.76 -24.27 -3.36
N ARG A 52 -5.64 -25.08 -2.30
CA ARG A 52 -4.38 -25.24 -1.59
C ARG A 52 -3.37 -25.92 -2.53
N HIS A 53 -2.29 -25.21 -2.86
CA HIS A 53 -1.29 -25.69 -3.84
C HIS A 53 -0.19 -26.54 -3.21
N THR A 54 -0.10 -26.55 -1.88
CA THR A 54 0.93 -27.28 -1.13
C THR A 54 0.39 -27.82 0.19
N GLN A 55 0.86 -28.99 0.60
CA GLN A 55 0.61 -29.53 1.94
C GLN A 55 1.57 -28.96 2.99
N SER A 56 2.50 -28.09 2.57
CA SER A 56 3.48 -27.51 3.48
C SER A 56 2.81 -26.78 4.63
N GLN A 57 3.39 -26.96 5.82
CA GLN A 57 3.11 -26.16 7.01
C GLN A 57 4.30 -25.25 7.33
N SER A 58 5.28 -25.16 6.41
CA SER A 58 6.42 -24.28 6.55
C SER A 58 5.97 -22.83 6.54
N ARG A 59 6.42 -22.08 7.53
CA ARG A 59 6.26 -20.63 7.55
C ARG A 59 7.03 -19.98 6.38
N PRO A 60 6.49 -18.93 5.75
CA PRO A 60 7.23 -18.20 4.72
C PRO A 60 8.48 -17.55 5.30
N GLU A 61 9.50 -17.39 4.47
CA GLU A 61 10.61 -16.50 4.78
C GLU A 61 10.17 -15.04 4.63
N PHE A 62 10.31 -14.24 5.68
CA PHE A 62 10.04 -12.80 5.62
C PHE A 62 11.34 -12.04 5.39
N ARG A 63 11.34 -11.13 4.42
CA ARG A 63 12.47 -10.26 4.11
C ARG A 63 12.02 -8.81 4.16
N ILE A 64 12.78 -7.97 4.85
CA ILE A 64 12.56 -6.52 4.89
C ILE A 64 13.77 -5.90 4.22
N VAL A 65 13.57 -5.17 3.14
CA VAL A 65 14.64 -4.69 2.27
C VAL A 65 14.43 -3.23 1.91
N ILE A 66 15.54 -2.56 1.58
CA ILE A 66 15.55 -1.21 1.02
C ILE A 66 15.53 -1.33 -0.50
N GLY A 67 14.68 -0.56 -1.16
CA GLY A 67 14.70 -0.41 -2.61
C GLY A 67 13.32 -0.33 -3.25
N ASP A 68 13.34 -0.08 -4.55
CA ASP A 68 12.15 -0.07 -5.40
C ASP A 68 11.47 -1.45 -5.44
N PRO A 69 10.18 -1.58 -5.05
CA PRO A 69 9.51 -2.88 -5.00
C PRO A 69 9.46 -3.59 -6.35
N VAL A 70 9.37 -2.86 -7.48
CA VAL A 70 9.36 -3.47 -8.82
C VAL A 70 10.75 -4.05 -9.15
N LYS A 71 11.83 -3.30 -8.91
CA LYS A 71 13.21 -3.79 -9.06
C LYS A 71 13.49 -4.99 -8.16
N VAL A 72 12.99 -4.96 -6.92
CA VAL A 72 13.11 -6.08 -5.97
C VAL A 72 12.36 -7.31 -6.49
N ALA A 73 11.13 -7.16 -7.00
CA ALA A 73 10.34 -8.26 -7.57
C ALA A 73 11.03 -8.88 -8.79
N LEU A 74 11.49 -8.06 -9.73
CA LEU A 74 12.21 -8.51 -10.92
C LEU A 74 13.52 -9.23 -10.55
N SER A 75 14.27 -8.70 -9.58
CA SER A 75 15.53 -9.31 -9.13
C SER A 75 15.32 -10.68 -8.46
N ASN A 76 14.30 -10.78 -7.59
CA ASN A 76 13.94 -12.05 -6.96
C ASN A 76 13.44 -13.07 -7.99
N ALA A 77 12.62 -12.64 -8.96
CA ALA A 77 12.15 -13.48 -10.05
C ALA A 77 13.30 -14.00 -10.92
N ALA A 78 14.27 -13.16 -11.26
CA ALA A 78 15.45 -13.55 -12.02
C ALA A 78 16.31 -14.56 -11.24
N ALA A 79 16.60 -14.29 -9.96
CA ALA A 79 17.38 -15.19 -9.11
C ALA A 79 16.72 -16.57 -8.95
N ASP A 80 15.42 -16.60 -8.71
CA ASP A 80 14.67 -17.86 -8.57
C ASP A 80 14.53 -18.60 -9.90
N SER A 81 14.36 -17.86 -11.02
CA SER A 81 14.33 -18.45 -12.36
C SER A 81 15.65 -19.12 -12.69
N MET A 82 16.79 -18.48 -12.41
CA MET A 82 18.10 -19.10 -12.64
C MET A 82 18.25 -20.42 -11.88
N LYS A 83 17.85 -20.45 -10.60
CA LYS A 83 17.89 -21.68 -9.78
C LYS A 83 16.95 -22.76 -10.31
N SER A 84 15.73 -22.38 -10.70
CA SER A 84 14.72 -23.30 -11.22
C SER A 84 15.15 -23.90 -12.56
N VAL A 85 15.58 -23.06 -13.51
CA VAL A 85 16.02 -23.49 -14.84
C VAL A 85 17.27 -24.36 -14.77
N ALA A 86 18.20 -24.08 -13.85
CA ALA A 86 19.41 -24.90 -13.66
C ALA A 86 19.12 -26.36 -13.31
N ILE A 87 17.93 -26.66 -12.76
CA ILE A 87 17.47 -28.03 -12.47
C ILE A 87 16.35 -28.50 -13.42
N GLY A 88 16.16 -27.83 -14.55
CA GLY A 88 15.14 -28.16 -15.56
C GLY A 88 13.72 -27.69 -15.22
N GLY A 89 13.56 -26.81 -14.24
CA GLY A 89 12.29 -26.20 -13.86
C GLY A 89 11.90 -25.00 -14.72
N GLU A 90 10.70 -24.46 -14.45
CA GLU A 90 10.13 -23.32 -15.18
C GLU A 90 10.70 -21.97 -14.71
N ARG A 91 10.51 -20.93 -15.54
CA ARG A 91 10.78 -19.54 -15.16
C ARG A 91 9.85 -19.14 -14.00
N ILE A 92 10.43 -18.57 -12.97
CA ILE A 92 9.70 -18.07 -11.80
C ILE A 92 9.37 -16.59 -11.99
N ARG A 93 8.12 -16.22 -11.75
CA ARG A 93 7.65 -14.83 -11.69
C ARG A 93 7.25 -14.51 -10.27
N VAL A 94 7.50 -13.29 -9.84
CA VAL A 94 7.17 -12.83 -8.49
C VAL A 94 6.22 -11.64 -8.61
N PRO A 95 4.94 -11.76 -8.21
CA PRO A 95 4.00 -10.66 -8.24
C PRO A 95 4.42 -9.52 -7.30
N PHE A 96 4.08 -8.31 -7.72
CA PHE A 96 4.14 -7.12 -6.90
C PHE A 96 2.73 -6.74 -6.42
N ILE A 97 2.50 -6.64 -5.10
CA ILE A 97 1.30 -6.05 -4.53
C ILE A 97 1.53 -4.53 -4.43
N CYS A 98 0.82 -3.78 -5.27
CA CYS A 98 0.88 -2.34 -5.36
C CYS A 98 -0.28 -1.72 -4.58
N ALA A 99 0.00 -0.78 -3.68
CA ALA A 99 -1.04 0.06 -3.09
C ALA A 99 -1.58 0.99 -4.17
N ALA A 100 -2.83 0.76 -4.57
CA ALA A 100 -3.50 1.62 -5.53
C ALA A 100 -4.02 2.88 -4.85
N SER A 101 -3.68 4.04 -5.39
CA SER A 101 -4.23 5.32 -4.98
C SER A 101 -5.56 5.58 -5.69
N HIS A 102 -6.49 6.25 -5.01
CA HIS A 102 -7.70 6.80 -5.65
C HIS A 102 -7.42 8.04 -6.49
N TYR A 103 -6.19 8.53 -6.47
CA TYR A 103 -5.80 9.71 -7.21
C TYR A 103 -5.09 9.34 -8.51
N GLY A 104 -5.47 10.04 -9.60
CA GLY A 104 -4.82 10.08 -10.92
C GLY A 104 -3.29 9.97 -10.87
N PRO A 105 -2.59 9.40 -11.88
CA PRO A 105 -1.20 9.83 -12.09
C PRO A 105 -1.19 11.37 -12.17
N ASP A 106 -0.16 12.00 -11.58
CA ASP A 106 0.00 13.47 -11.51
C ASP A 106 -1.05 14.25 -10.70
N SER A 107 -1.87 13.57 -9.90
CA SER A 107 -2.89 14.19 -9.04
C SER A 107 -2.33 14.89 -7.79
N ARG A 108 -1.14 14.48 -7.33
CA ARG A 108 -0.45 15.10 -6.19
C ARG A 108 0.35 16.31 -6.65
N ASN A 109 0.57 17.25 -5.73
CA ASN A 109 1.40 18.42 -6.02
C ASN A 109 2.79 17.96 -6.51
N ARG A 110 3.24 18.50 -7.66
CA ARG A 110 4.50 18.15 -8.33
C ARG A 110 5.75 18.33 -7.45
N ASP A 111 5.66 19.17 -6.42
CA ASP A 111 6.73 19.38 -5.45
C ASP A 111 6.89 18.23 -4.45
N VAL A 112 5.91 17.33 -4.35
CA VAL A 112 5.95 16.17 -3.45
C VAL A 112 6.62 15.01 -4.17
N ARG A 113 7.51 14.29 -3.46
CA ARG A 113 8.12 13.06 -3.98
C ARG A 113 6.99 12.10 -4.42
N PRO A 114 7.01 11.62 -5.67
CA PRO A 114 6.00 10.68 -6.14
C PRO A 114 6.05 9.41 -5.29
N THR A 115 4.89 8.79 -5.10
CA THR A 115 4.80 7.44 -4.55
C THR A 115 5.46 6.43 -5.51
N TYR A 116 5.77 5.24 -5.00
CA TYR A 116 6.25 4.15 -5.88
C TYR A 116 5.22 3.76 -6.94
N GLU A 117 3.93 3.96 -6.69
CA GLU A 117 2.85 3.71 -7.64
C GLU A 117 2.87 4.74 -8.78
N GLU A 118 2.94 6.02 -8.45
CA GLU A 118 3.07 7.10 -9.45
C GLU A 118 4.32 6.89 -10.30
N ASP A 119 5.46 6.61 -9.67
CA ASP A 119 6.70 6.26 -10.36
C ASP A 119 6.53 5.05 -11.28
N PHE A 120 5.81 4.02 -10.81
CA PHE A 120 5.52 2.82 -11.59
C PHE A 120 4.64 3.11 -12.81
N TYR A 121 3.63 3.99 -12.71
CA TYR A 121 2.84 4.43 -13.86
C TYR A 121 3.69 5.10 -14.93
N HIS A 122 4.68 5.91 -14.55
CA HIS A 122 5.51 6.65 -15.52
C HIS A 122 6.52 5.78 -16.27
N ARG A 123 6.93 4.65 -15.67
CA ARG A 123 7.97 3.77 -16.20
C ARG A 123 7.49 2.41 -16.72
N SER A 124 6.19 2.18 -16.77
CA SER A 124 5.59 0.93 -17.23
C SER A 124 4.40 1.18 -18.15
N ASN A 125 3.82 0.11 -18.70
CA ASN A 125 2.51 0.18 -19.36
C ASN A 125 1.33 0.02 -18.41
N LEU A 126 1.53 0.14 -17.08
CA LEU A 126 0.45 -0.14 -16.13
C LEU A 126 -0.72 0.83 -16.29
N PHE A 127 -0.45 2.12 -16.47
CA PHE A 127 -1.51 3.10 -16.65
C PHE A 127 -2.32 2.82 -17.92
N ASP A 128 -1.64 2.58 -19.05
CA ASP A 128 -2.25 2.18 -20.32
C ASP A 128 -3.07 0.88 -20.18
N THR A 129 -2.60 -0.03 -19.33
CA THR A 129 -3.29 -1.28 -18.98
C THR A 129 -4.59 -1.02 -18.21
N LEU A 130 -4.62 -0.04 -17.31
CA LEU A 130 -5.78 0.27 -16.47
C LEU A 130 -6.83 1.15 -17.13
N ILE A 131 -6.44 2.03 -18.06
CA ILE A 131 -7.41 2.92 -18.74
C ILE A 131 -8.16 2.24 -19.90
N GLN A 132 -7.83 0.98 -20.20
CA GLN A 132 -8.54 0.25 -21.24
C GLN A 132 -10.02 0.05 -20.91
N PRO A 133 -10.90 0.12 -21.92
CA PRO A 133 -12.29 -0.24 -21.75
C PRO A 133 -12.42 -1.67 -21.22
N ARG A 134 -13.26 -1.86 -20.21
CA ARG A 134 -13.55 -3.20 -19.70
C ARG A 134 -14.14 -4.04 -20.82
N ARG A 135 -13.67 -5.30 -20.97
CA ARG A 135 -14.18 -6.20 -22.01
C ARG A 135 -15.71 -6.32 -21.92
N GLY A 136 -16.40 -6.03 -23.02
CA GLY A 136 -17.86 -6.12 -23.10
C GLY A 136 -18.62 -4.87 -22.63
N MET A 137 -17.94 -3.81 -22.21
CA MET A 137 -18.56 -2.51 -21.91
C MET A 137 -18.29 -1.49 -23.03
N ASN A 138 -19.18 -0.52 -23.18
CA ASN A 138 -19.06 0.56 -24.17
C ASN A 138 -17.87 1.49 -23.84
N ALA A 139 -17.36 2.24 -24.82
CA ALA A 139 -16.22 3.15 -24.65
C ALA A 139 -16.45 4.30 -23.63
N LEU A 140 -17.68 4.44 -23.12
CA LEU A 140 -18.05 5.37 -22.05
C LEU A 140 -17.97 4.75 -20.65
N ALA A 141 -17.81 3.43 -20.55
CA ALA A 141 -17.62 2.75 -19.28
C ALA A 141 -16.25 3.10 -18.70
N MET A 142 -16.23 3.46 -17.42
CA MET A 142 -14.98 3.68 -16.69
C MET A 142 -14.08 2.45 -16.84
N GLY A 143 -12.79 2.68 -17.11
CA GLY A 143 -11.80 1.61 -17.23
C GLY A 143 -11.61 0.83 -15.93
N TYR A 144 -10.44 0.26 -15.76
CA TYR A 144 -10.00 -0.36 -14.50
C TYR A 144 -9.39 0.66 -13.53
N TYR A 145 -9.21 1.89 -14.00
CA TYR A 145 -8.67 3.02 -13.25
C TYR A 145 -9.72 3.63 -12.29
N LEU A 146 -9.28 4.05 -11.10
CA LEU A 146 -10.08 4.24 -9.87
C LEU A 146 -10.59 2.90 -9.31
N ILE A 147 -9.67 2.17 -8.70
CA ILE A 147 -10.00 0.94 -7.98
C ILE A 147 -10.79 1.33 -6.73
N SER A 148 -11.99 0.76 -6.59
CA SER A 148 -12.82 0.95 -5.39
C SER A 148 -12.09 0.43 -4.15
N ASP A 149 -12.43 0.96 -2.98
CA ASP A 149 -11.85 0.58 -1.68
C ASP A 149 -11.96 -0.93 -1.39
N THR A 150 -12.91 -1.62 -2.03
CA THR A 150 -13.16 -3.06 -1.85
C THR A 150 -12.71 -3.92 -3.03
N ASP A 151 -12.23 -3.30 -4.10
CA ASP A 151 -11.92 -3.99 -5.34
C ASP A 151 -10.42 -4.23 -5.46
N ALA A 152 -10.08 -5.22 -6.28
CA ALA A 152 -8.71 -5.46 -6.69
C ALA A 152 -8.62 -5.71 -8.19
N VAL A 153 -7.47 -5.35 -8.75
CA VAL A 153 -7.16 -5.59 -10.16
C VAL A 153 -5.88 -6.41 -10.25
N PHE A 154 -5.95 -7.52 -10.98
CA PHE A 154 -4.79 -8.30 -11.33
C PHE A 154 -4.39 -8.06 -12.79
N CYS A 155 -3.13 -7.71 -12.98
CA CYS A 155 -2.50 -7.59 -14.29
C CYS A 155 -1.41 -8.65 -14.39
N ASP A 156 -1.57 -9.65 -15.26
CA ASP A 156 -0.61 -10.75 -15.34
C ASP A 156 0.74 -10.30 -15.89
N SER A 157 0.78 -9.37 -16.84
CA SER A 157 2.03 -8.96 -17.50
C SER A 157 2.11 -7.45 -17.71
N VAL A 158 2.69 -6.76 -16.74
CA VAL A 158 3.03 -5.33 -16.84
C VAL A 158 4.48 -5.19 -17.30
N ALA A 159 4.70 -4.55 -18.44
CA ALA A 159 6.04 -4.26 -18.97
C ALA A 159 6.64 -3.03 -18.30
N VAL A 160 7.91 -3.12 -17.90
CA VAL A 160 8.65 -2.03 -17.25
C VAL A 160 9.71 -1.52 -18.22
N TYR A 161 9.54 -0.31 -18.71
CA TYR A 161 10.39 0.28 -19.74
C TYR A 161 11.61 1.00 -19.17
N TYR A 162 11.47 1.55 -17.97
CA TYR A 162 12.51 2.37 -17.37
C TYR A 162 12.79 1.96 -15.92
N GLY A 163 14.02 2.18 -15.48
CA GLY A 163 14.43 2.08 -14.09
C GLY A 163 13.70 3.09 -13.19
N PRO A 164 13.86 2.97 -11.87
CA PRO A 164 13.33 3.96 -10.94
C PRO A 164 14.00 5.33 -11.12
N ARG A 165 13.42 6.36 -10.50
CA ARG A 165 13.94 7.73 -10.55
C ARG A 165 15.41 7.84 -10.12
N GLU A 166 15.84 7.06 -9.13
CA GLU A 166 17.21 7.03 -8.64
C GLU A 166 18.22 6.64 -9.74
N ASP A 167 17.78 5.83 -10.70
CA ASP A 167 18.55 5.41 -11.88
C ASP A 167 18.31 6.37 -13.07
N ASN A 168 17.80 7.59 -12.82
CA ASN A 168 17.41 8.58 -13.84
C ASN A 168 16.47 8.05 -14.93
N TYR A 169 15.59 7.09 -14.59
CA TYR A 169 14.74 6.40 -15.56
C TYR A 169 15.53 5.80 -16.74
N GLU A 170 16.67 5.16 -16.46
CA GLU A 170 17.44 4.44 -17.48
C GLU A 170 16.54 3.40 -18.19
N LYS A 171 16.62 3.35 -19.53
CA LYS A 171 15.83 2.40 -20.33
C LYS A 171 16.29 0.97 -20.04
N LEU A 172 15.34 0.09 -19.73
CA LEU A 172 15.59 -1.33 -19.48
C LEU A 172 15.59 -2.11 -20.80
N ASP A 173 16.66 -2.84 -21.07
CA ASP A 173 16.80 -3.72 -22.23
C ASP A 173 17.48 -5.05 -21.82
N PRO A 174 16.82 -6.22 -22.02
CA PRO A 174 15.47 -6.39 -22.54
C PRO A 174 14.40 -5.85 -21.58
N THR A 175 13.27 -5.37 -22.12
CA THR A 175 12.12 -4.89 -21.33
C THR A 175 11.56 -6.02 -20.44
N PRO A 176 11.75 -5.99 -19.12
CA PRO A 176 11.17 -7.00 -18.24
C PRO A 176 9.67 -6.80 -18.07
N ASN A 177 8.98 -7.85 -17.61
CA ASN A 177 7.60 -7.75 -17.15
C ASN A 177 7.40 -8.51 -15.83
N LEU A 178 6.35 -8.12 -15.10
CA LEU A 178 5.95 -8.77 -13.86
C LEU A 178 4.42 -8.79 -13.69
N PRO A 179 3.89 -9.76 -12.93
CA PRO A 179 2.50 -9.72 -12.47
C PRO A 179 2.33 -8.64 -11.40
N VAL A 180 1.18 -7.98 -11.40
CA VAL A 180 0.85 -6.92 -10.46
C VAL A 180 -0.54 -7.16 -9.89
N VAL A 181 -0.67 -7.08 -8.57
CA VAL A 181 -1.95 -7.04 -7.87
C VAL A 181 -2.12 -5.64 -7.30
N LEU A 182 -3.12 -4.92 -7.78
CA LEU A 182 -3.47 -3.58 -7.33
C LEU A 182 -4.65 -3.67 -6.37
N VAL A 183 -4.46 -3.16 -5.16
CA VAL A 183 -5.50 -3.08 -4.12
C VAL A 183 -5.36 -1.74 -3.42
N SER A 184 -6.47 -1.07 -3.12
CA SER A 184 -6.42 0.16 -2.33
C SER A 184 -6.28 -0.14 -0.83
N PRO A 185 -5.26 0.37 -0.13
CA PRO A 185 -5.25 0.40 1.33
C PRO A 185 -6.34 1.35 1.86
N VAL A 186 -6.78 1.14 3.10
CA VAL A 186 -7.67 2.12 3.78
C VAL A 186 -6.99 3.49 3.83
N VAL A 187 -7.70 4.52 3.38
CA VAL A 187 -7.15 5.89 3.29
C VAL A 187 -7.41 6.65 4.58
N ARG A 188 -6.33 7.09 5.22
CA ARG A 188 -6.29 8.00 6.37
C ARG A 188 -7.30 7.61 7.47
N PRO A 189 -7.25 6.37 7.97
CA PRO A 189 -8.16 5.91 9.00
C PRO A 189 -8.04 6.75 10.26
N LYS A 190 -9.06 6.68 11.11
CA LYS A 190 -8.94 7.23 12.46
C LYS A 190 -8.01 6.34 13.27
N VAL A 191 -7.04 6.95 13.94
CA VAL A 191 -6.02 6.24 14.73
C VAL A 191 -6.07 6.68 16.18
N LYS A 192 -5.60 5.81 17.09
CA LYS A 192 -5.38 6.17 18.50
C LYS A 192 -4.30 7.25 18.61
N GLU A 193 -4.26 7.97 19.73
CA GLU A 193 -3.48 9.21 19.91
C GLU A 193 -2.01 9.14 19.45
N ASN A 194 -1.36 7.99 19.58
CA ASN A 194 0.05 7.80 19.21
C ASN A 194 0.26 7.23 17.80
N GLY A 195 -0.80 7.03 17.02
CA GLY A 195 -0.73 6.43 15.68
C GLY A 195 -0.37 4.95 15.67
N ASN A 196 -0.43 4.27 16.82
CA ASN A 196 0.02 2.87 16.91
C ASN A 196 -1.05 1.85 16.50
N ALA A 197 -2.32 2.24 16.51
CA ALA A 197 -3.43 1.35 16.18
C ALA A 197 -4.61 2.12 15.58
N PHE A 198 -5.44 1.40 14.82
CA PHE A 198 -6.74 1.87 14.38
C PHE A 198 -7.62 2.21 15.60
N SER A 199 -8.38 3.29 15.50
CA SER A 199 -9.36 3.64 16.53
C SER A 199 -10.73 3.00 16.29
N ASP A 200 -11.08 2.77 15.02
CA ASP A 200 -12.33 2.15 14.60
C ASP A 200 -12.09 0.74 14.06
N VAL A 201 -13.10 -0.12 14.26
CA VAL A 201 -13.05 -1.53 13.88
C VAL A 201 -13.15 -1.68 12.36
N ASP A 202 -13.96 -0.85 11.71
CA ASP A 202 -14.24 -0.94 10.27
C ASP A 202 -12.97 -0.72 9.43
N SER A 203 -12.16 0.29 9.75
CA SER A 203 -10.87 0.52 9.08
C SER A 203 -9.91 -0.65 9.28
N LYS A 204 -9.89 -1.25 10.49
CA LYS A 204 -9.04 -2.42 10.76
C LYS A 204 -9.50 -3.64 9.96
N VAL A 205 -10.82 -3.86 9.90
CA VAL A 205 -11.43 -4.96 9.14
C VAL A 205 -11.19 -4.77 7.64
N GLY A 206 -11.49 -3.57 7.09
CA GLY A 206 -11.26 -3.24 5.69
C GLY A 206 -9.79 -3.39 5.30
N MET A 207 -8.84 -2.92 6.12
CA MET A 207 -7.41 -3.14 5.87
C MET A 207 -7.06 -4.63 5.84
N ARG A 208 -7.59 -5.42 6.77
CA ARG A 208 -7.37 -6.87 6.82
C ARG A 208 -7.97 -7.58 5.63
N GLU A 209 -9.18 -7.23 5.21
CA GLU A 209 -9.84 -7.77 4.02
C GLU A 209 -9.05 -7.43 2.76
N ASN A 210 -8.54 -6.20 2.66
CA ASN A 210 -7.76 -5.73 1.52
C ASN A 210 -6.44 -6.50 1.37
N ILE A 211 -5.71 -6.64 2.47
CA ILE A 211 -4.48 -7.43 2.53
C ILE A 211 -4.75 -8.91 2.24
N CYS A 212 -5.80 -9.47 2.85
CA CYS A 212 -6.17 -10.86 2.64
C CYS A 212 -6.47 -11.12 1.17
N GLY A 213 -7.33 -10.30 0.57
CA GLY A 213 -7.70 -10.39 -0.83
C GLY A 213 -6.51 -10.31 -1.79
N ALA A 214 -5.56 -9.40 -1.55
CA ALA A 214 -4.34 -9.32 -2.35
C ALA A 214 -3.54 -10.64 -2.34
N LEU A 215 -3.35 -11.23 -1.15
CA LEU A 215 -2.65 -12.51 -0.99
C LEU A 215 -3.43 -13.67 -1.61
N ARG A 216 -4.75 -13.67 -1.45
CA ARG A 216 -5.65 -14.66 -2.06
C ARG A 216 -5.55 -14.64 -3.58
N ILE A 217 -5.51 -13.44 -4.20
CA ILE A 217 -5.33 -13.27 -5.65
C ILE A 217 -3.98 -13.84 -6.10
N CYS A 218 -2.89 -13.56 -5.38
CA CYS A 218 -1.58 -14.16 -5.69
C CYS A 218 -1.65 -15.69 -5.72
N LEU A 219 -2.23 -16.32 -4.69
CA LEU A 219 -2.36 -17.78 -4.63
C LEU A 219 -3.30 -18.33 -5.71
N HIS A 220 -4.39 -17.64 -6.02
CA HIS A 220 -5.30 -18.04 -7.09
C HIS A 220 -4.59 -18.13 -8.44
N HIS A 221 -3.68 -17.18 -8.71
CA HIS A 221 -2.80 -17.18 -9.90
C HIS A 221 -1.51 -18.01 -9.72
N LYS A 222 -1.48 -18.92 -8.73
CA LYS A 222 -0.39 -19.87 -8.47
C LYS A 222 0.95 -19.22 -8.10
N TYR A 223 0.93 -18.01 -7.56
CA TYR A 223 2.12 -17.36 -7.04
C TYR A 223 2.29 -17.65 -5.53
N ASP A 224 3.39 -18.31 -5.19
CA ASP A 224 3.79 -18.65 -3.81
C ASP A 224 4.88 -17.72 -3.26
N ARG A 225 5.17 -16.63 -3.96
CA ARG A 225 6.18 -15.63 -3.63
C ARG A 225 5.59 -14.27 -3.91
N VAL A 226 5.92 -13.25 -3.12
CA VAL A 226 5.38 -11.91 -3.36
C VAL A 226 6.31 -10.81 -2.84
N VAL A 227 6.32 -9.69 -3.56
CA VAL A 227 6.92 -8.43 -3.09
C VAL A 227 5.81 -7.42 -2.81
N ILE A 228 5.96 -6.69 -1.71
CA ILE A 228 5.01 -5.69 -1.22
C ILE A 228 5.80 -4.40 -0.98
N GLY A 229 5.28 -3.26 -1.43
CA GLY A 229 5.85 -1.95 -1.10
C GLY A 229 5.55 -1.52 0.34
N ASP A 230 5.62 -0.23 0.64
CA ASP A 230 5.14 0.35 1.90
C ASP A 230 3.60 0.50 1.90
N PHE A 231 2.90 -0.61 1.68
CA PHE A 231 1.44 -0.70 1.48
C PHE A 231 0.66 -0.04 2.63
N GLY A 232 -0.10 1.01 2.30
CA GLY A 232 -0.92 1.75 3.26
C GLY A 232 -0.16 2.68 4.20
N LEU A 233 1.16 2.80 4.06
CA LEU A 233 1.98 3.65 4.93
C LEU A 233 2.20 5.03 4.29
N GLY A 234 2.98 5.86 4.98
CA GLY A 234 3.38 7.17 4.50
C GLY A 234 2.25 8.21 4.45
N ASP A 235 2.47 9.25 3.66
CA ASP A 235 1.62 10.45 3.64
C ASP A 235 0.26 10.28 2.93
N GLY A 236 0.25 9.39 1.94
CA GLY A 236 -0.95 9.13 1.14
C GLY A 236 -2.03 8.50 2.02
N PHE A 237 -1.67 7.40 2.68
CA PHE A 237 -2.63 6.54 3.36
C PHE A 237 -2.65 6.70 4.88
N ARG A 238 -1.53 7.04 5.53
CA ARG A 238 -1.47 7.27 6.99
C ARG A 238 -2.13 6.14 7.81
N ASN A 239 -1.81 4.88 7.52
CA ASN A 239 -2.22 3.79 8.40
C ASN A 239 -1.21 3.62 9.55
N PRO A 240 -1.65 3.09 10.72
CA PRO A 240 -0.78 2.78 11.85
C PRO A 240 0.21 1.65 11.48
N PRO A 241 1.53 1.91 11.37
CA PRO A 241 2.48 0.94 10.80
C PRO A 241 2.56 -0.38 11.59
N GLN A 242 2.52 -0.30 12.92
CA GLN A 242 2.55 -1.48 13.79
C GLN A 242 1.35 -2.40 13.51
N ALA A 243 0.14 -1.84 13.49
CA ALA A 243 -1.07 -2.62 13.26
C ALA A 243 -1.13 -3.18 11.83
N VAL A 244 -0.64 -2.45 10.82
CA VAL A 244 -0.54 -2.96 9.44
C VAL A 244 0.44 -4.13 9.35
N ALA A 245 1.64 -4.01 9.95
CA ALA A 245 2.62 -5.08 9.99
C ALA A 245 2.07 -6.34 10.69
N GLU A 246 1.35 -6.16 11.80
CA GLU A 246 0.70 -7.25 12.52
C GLU A 246 -0.41 -7.91 11.70
N ILE A 247 -1.21 -7.16 10.94
CA ILE A 247 -2.22 -7.72 10.04
C ILE A 247 -1.57 -8.62 8.98
N TRP A 248 -0.50 -8.16 8.33
CA TRP A 248 0.27 -8.98 7.38
C TRP A 248 0.79 -10.25 8.03
N ARG A 249 1.45 -10.14 9.18
CA ARG A 249 1.98 -11.27 9.94
C ARG A 249 0.89 -12.28 10.27
N ASP A 250 -0.21 -11.82 10.85
CA ASP A 250 -1.26 -12.68 11.35
C ASP A 250 -1.98 -13.42 10.20
N LEU A 251 -2.16 -12.76 9.05
CA LEU A 251 -2.70 -13.39 7.86
C LEU A 251 -1.75 -14.47 7.32
N LEU A 252 -0.46 -14.17 7.19
CA LEU A 252 0.53 -15.09 6.62
C LEU A 252 0.86 -16.28 7.54
N LEU A 253 0.68 -16.13 8.86
CA LEU A 253 0.98 -17.17 9.84
C LEU A 253 -0.23 -17.98 10.30
N PHE A 254 -1.44 -17.41 10.30
CA PHE A 254 -2.59 -18.04 10.96
C PHE A 254 -3.85 -18.12 10.09
N HIS A 255 -3.91 -17.44 8.95
CA HIS A 255 -5.09 -17.55 8.10
C HIS A 255 -5.17 -18.96 7.47
N PRO A 256 -6.30 -19.70 7.61
CA PRO A 256 -6.39 -21.09 7.14
C PRO A 256 -6.04 -21.28 5.66
N ASP A 257 -6.46 -20.32 4.83
CA ASP A 257 -6.24 -20.34 3.38
C ASP A 257 -4.85 -19.83 2.97
N LEU A 258 -4.08 -19.17 3.84
CA LEU A 258 -2.79 -18.56 3.46
C LEU A 258 -1.60 -19.26 4.12
N TYR A 259 -1.81 -19.78 5.34
CA TYR A 259 -0.78 -20.43 6.12
C TYR A 259 -0.15 -21.60 5.36
N GLY A 260 1.19 -21.57 5.27
CA GLY A 260 1.99 -22.61 4.62
C GLY A 260 2.02 -22.53 3.09
N GLN A 261 1.32 -21.59 2.46
CA GLN A 261 1.21 -21.51 1.01
C GLN A 261 2.28 -20.63 0.34
N PHE A 262 2.87 -19.69 1.08
CA PHE A 262 3.95 -18.83 0.57
C PHE A 262 5.33 -19.37 0.96
N LYS A 263 6.26 -19.35 0.01
CA LYS A 263 7.69 -19.61 0.22
C LYS A 263 8.39 -18.41 0.86
N TYR A 264 8.16 -17.21 0.33
CA TYR A 264 8.66 -15.98 0.94
C TYR A 264 7.78 -14.78 0.63
N VAL A 265 7.90 -13.77 1.49
CA VAL A 265 7.28 -12.46 1.37
C VAL A 265 8.34 -11.39 1.60
N VAL A 266 8.47 -10.46 0.66
CA VAL A 266 9.44 -9.35 0.74
C VAL A 266 8.69 -8.04 0.91
N PHE A 267 8.99 -7.32 1.98
CA PHE A 267 8.56 -5.93 2.18
C PHE A 267 9.70 -5.00 1.75
N ALA A 268 9.48 -4.26 0.66
CA ALA A 268 10.45 -3.34 0.08
C ALA A 268 10.07 -1.89 0.43
N PHE A 269 10.98 -1.20 1.12
CA PHE A 269 10.82 0.20 1.49
C PHE A 269 11.70 1.07 0.60
N VAL A 270 11.07 1.96 -0.18
CA VAL A 270 11.79 2.91 -1.04
C VAL A 270 12.54 3.94 -0.19
N ASP A 271 11.91 4.44 0.87
CA ASP A 271 12.53 5.34 1.83
C ASP A 271 12.61 4.66 3.22
N PRO A 272 13.80 4.18 3.64
CA PRO A 272 13.96 3.54 4.95
C PRO A 272 13.82 4.53 6.12
N MET A 273 13.88 5.84 5.86
CA MET A 273 13.74 6.90 6.86
C MET A 273 12.29 7.35 7.04
N GLN A 274 11.36 6.88 6.20
CA GLN A 274 9.94 7.19 6.35
C GLN A 274 9.43 6.74 7.71
N SER A 275 8.74 7.65 8.42
CA SER A 275 8.05 7.33 9.68
C SER A 275 6.64 7.92 9.67
N THR A 276 5.65 7.08 9.46
CA THR A 276 4.23 7.45 9.57
C THR A 276 3.88 7.79 11.02
N THR A 277 4.50 7.09 11.98
CA THR A 277 4.36 7.35 13.41
C THR A 277 4.83 8.76 13.80
N GLN A 278 5.97 9.20 13.27
CA GLN A 278 6.47 10.55 13.55
C GLN A 278 5.48 11.61 13.03
N ARG A 279 4.92 11.40 11.84
CA ARG A 279 3.90 12.32 11.28
C ARG A 279 2.67 12.45 12.18
N PHE A 280 2.19 11.35 12.76
CA PHE A 280 1.08 11.42 13.73
C PHE A 280 1.44 12.25 14.97
N ARG A 281 2.65 12.11 15.50
CA ARG A 281 3.13 12.88 16.65
C ARG A 281 3.22 14.37 16.32
N ASP A 282 3.75 14.70 15.14
CA ASP A 282 3.91 16.07 14.68
C ASP A 282 2.56 16.76 14.49
N ASP A 283 1.58 16.06 13.89
CA ASP A 283 0.22 16.56 13.73
C ASP A 283 -0.49 16.77 15.07
N LEU A 284 -0.33 15.83 16.01
CA LEU A 284 -0.88 15.96 17.36
C LEU A 284 -0.28 17.16 18.09
N LYS A 285 1.04 17.36 17.97
CA LYS A 285 1.75 18.51 18.56
C LYS A 285 1.21 19.82 17.98
N LYS A 286 1.14 19.93 16.64
CA LYS A 286 0.60 21.10 15.94
C LYS A 286 -0.85 21.39 16.33
N HIS A 287 -1.67 20.35 16.50
CA HIS A 287 -3.05 20.50 16.95
C HIS A 287 -3.13 21.04 18.39
N LYS A 288 -2.31 20.51 19.30
CA LYS A 288 -2.22 20.98 20.71
C LYS A 288 -1.73 22.42 20.80
N GLU A 289 -0.71 22.81 20.03
CA GLU A 289 -0.19 24.18 19.97
C GLU A 289 -1.25 25.15 19.46
N ARG A 290 -1.97 24.79 18.38
CA ARG A 290 -3.10 25.59 17.87
C ARG A 290 -4.23 25.73 18.87
N ALA A 291 -4.57 24.66 19.59
CA ALA A 291 -5.59 24.69 20.63
C ALA A 291 -5.19 25.59 21.80
N ARG A 292 -3.91 25.55 22.21
CA ARG A 292 -3.35 26.42 23.24
C ARG A 292 -3.39 27.89 22.81
N ALA A 293 -2.91 28.22 21.62
CA ALA A 293 -2.95 29.59 21.09
C ALA A 293 -4.37 30.15 21.03
N ARG A 294 -5.37 29.31 20.69
CA ARG A 294 -6.79 29.71 20.71
C ARG A 294 -7.35 29.99 22.10
N ARG A 295 -6.88 29.25 23.13
CA ARG A 295 -7.28 29.50 24.53
C ARG A 295 -6.64 30.78 25.05
N GLU A 296 -5.35 30.96 24.82
CA GLU A 296 -4.61 32.18 25.19
C GLU A 296 -5.19 33.44 24.52
N ALA A 297 -5.69 33.32 23.28
CA ALA A 297 -6.36 34.42 22.58
C ALA A 297 -7.79 34.72 23.10
N LYS A 298 -8.48 33.76 23.72
CA LYS A 298 -9.85 33.94 24.27
C LYS A 298 -9.85 34.46 25.71
N GLU A 299 -8.82 34.18 26.49
CA GLU A 299 -8.78 34.49 27.93
C GLU A 299 -8.17 35.86 28.28
N GLY A 300 -7.88 36.72 27.30
CA GLY A 300 -7.58 38.14 27.52
C GLY A 300 -6.57 38.38 28.65
N THR A 301 -5.27 38.21 28.34
CA THR A 301 -4.10 38.58 29.16
C THR A 301 -4.37 38.79 30.65
N SER A 302 -4.44 37.70 31.41
CA SER A 302 -4.12 37.76 32.85
C SER A 302 -3.20 36.60 33.23
N SER A 303 -2.06 37.00 33.80
CA SER A 303 -0.91 36.22 34.25
C SER A 303 -1.24 34.89 34.93
N ALA A 304 -0.57 33.80 34.54
CA ALA A 304 0.31 33.04 35.43
C ALA A 304 1.07 31.91 34.71
N SER A 305 2.38 31.88 34.97
CA SER A 305 3.28 30.75 34.74
C SER A 305 2.72 29.44 35.30
N ALA A 306 2.42 28.48 34.43
CA ALA A 306 2.44 27.06 34.76
C ALA A 306 3.28 26.34 33.72
N ARG A 307 4.60 26.31 33.94
CA ARG A 307 5.49 25.39 33.22
C ARG A 307 5.26 23.98 33.75
N LEU A 308 4.21 23.33 33.27
CA LEU A 308 4.11 21.87 33.35
C LEU A 308 5.04 21.30 32.28
N SER A 309 6.19 20.81 32.73
CA SER A 309 7.10 19.98 31.94
C SER A 309 6.37 18.71 31.54
N VAL A 310 5.75 18.72 30.36
CA VAL A 310 5.31 17.47 29.76
C VAL A 310 6.57 16.70 29.40
N ALA A 311 6.90 15.70 30.22
CA ALA A 311 7.96 14.74 29.95
C ALA A 311 7.66 14.08 28.59
N HIS A 312 8.27 14.62 27.54
CA HIS A 312 8.22 14.02 26.21
C HIS A 312 9.42 13.09 26.11
N SER A 313 9.14 11.83 25.76
CA SER A 313 10.14 10.94 25.19
C SER A 313 10.87 11.69 24.08
N SER A 314 12.12 12.08 24.34
CA SER A 314 13.02 12.78 23.41
C SER A 314 13.46 11.89 22.24
N GLN A 315 13.02 10.63 22.22
CA GLN A 315 13.37 9.68 21.19
C GLN A 315 12.48 9.86 19.94
N PRO A 316 13.08 10.00 18.74
CA PRO A 316 12.34 10.01 17.49
C PRO A 316 11.51 8.73 17.35
N ALA A 317 10.36 8.83 16.67
CA ALA A 317 9.57 7.63 16.39
C ALA A 317 10.37 6.66 15.50
N LEU A 318 10.11 5.36 15.67
CA LEU A 318 10.67 4.34 14.78
C LEU A 318 10.23 4.61 13.33
N THR A 319 11.10 4.27 12.38
CA THR A 319 10.75 4.27 10.97
C THR A 319 9.79 3.12 10.67
N ASP A 320 9.03 3.26 9.60
CA ASP A 320 8.07 2.24 9.16
C ASP A 320 8.80 0.92 8.87
N MET A 321 9.98 0.99 8.25
CA MET A 321 10.86 -0.16 8.03
C MET A 321 11.30 -0.81 9.35
N ALA A 322 11.77 -0.04 10.33
CA ALA A 322 12.22 -0.59 11.62
C ALA A 322 11.08 -1.29 12.38
N ILE A 323 9.85 -0.79 12.25
CA ILE A 323 8.66 -1.45 12.78
C ILE A 323 8.46 -2.81 12.11
N PHE A 324 8.50 -2.87 10.77
CA PHE A 324 8.37 -4.14 10.05
C PHE A 324 9.50 -5.12 10.38
N GLU A 325 10.75 -4.64 10.47
CA GLU A 325 11.89 -5.46 10.90
C GLU A 325 11.68 -6.06 12.28
N SER A 326 11.07 -5.31 13.21
CA SER A 326 10.77 -5.80 14.56
C SER A 326 9.68 -6.87 14.55
N VAL A 327 8.58 -6.64 13.82
CA VAL A 327 7.41 -7.54 13.75
C VAL A 327 7.73 -8.85 13.05
N PHE A 328 8.57 -8.80 12.02
CA PHE A 328 8.97 -9.96 11.22
C PHE A 328 10.32 -10.56 11.63
N ARG A 329 10.91 -10.10 12.74
CA ARG A 329 12.13 -10.69 13.29
C ARG A 329 11.86 -12.15 13.69
N ARG A 330 12.79 -13.06 13.38
CA ARG A 330 12.64 -14.50 13.65
C ARG A 330 12.18 -14.80 15.09
N ASN A 331 12.82 -14.19 16.09
CA ASN A 331 12.49 -14.41 17.49
C ASN A 331 11.08 -13.90 17.85
N GLU A 332 10.64 -12.80 17.23
CA GLU A 332 9.29 -12.26 17.44
C GLU A 332 8.24 -13.17 16.82
N ILE A 333 8.50 -13.66 15.60
CA ILE A 333 7.63 -14.64 14.94
C ILE A 333 7.49 -15.91 15.79
N GLU A 334 8.60 -16.41 16.36
CA GLU A 334 8.58 -17.57 17.24
C GLU A 334 7.80 -17.32 18.52
N ARG A 335 8.01 -16.17 19.16
CA ARG A 335 7.26 -15.76 20.35
C ARG A 335 5.75 -15.72 20.07
N VAL A 336 5.34 -15.09 18.97
CA VAL A 336 3.92 -14.97 18.59
C VAL A 336 3.32 -16.36 18.34
N ILE A 337 4.01 -17.23 17.60
CA ILE A 337 3.52 -18.60 17.36
C ILE A 337 3.36 -19.39 18.67
N GLN A 338 4.30 -19.26 19.61
CA GLN A 338 4.21 -19.95 20.90
C GLN A 338 3.02 -19.45 21.73
N LEU A 339 2.76 -18.15 21.74
CA LEU A 339 1.63 -17.56 22.46
C LEU A 339 0.27 -18.00 21.90
N THR A 340 0.16 -18.19 20.58
CA THR A 340 -1.09 -18.61 19.93
C THR A 340 -1.34 -20.12 20.02
N ARG A 341 -0.36 -20.92 20.46
CA ARG A 341 -0.47 -22.40 20.57
C ARG A 341 -1.03 -22.90 21.91
N TRP A 342 -1.35 -22.01 22.85
CA TRP A 342 -2.01 -22.35 24.12
C TRP A 342 -3.48 -21.89 24.14
N PRO A 343 -4.46 -22.82 24.15
CA PRO A 343 -5.76 -22.55 24.75
C PRO A 343 -5.71 -22.56 26.29
#